data_AF-A0A5C3P676-F1
#
_entry.id   AF-A0A5C3P676-F1
#
_cell.length_a   1.000
_cell.length_b   1.000
_cell.length_c   1.000
_cell.angle_alpha   90.00
_cell.angle_beta   90.00
_cell.angle_gamma   90.00
#
_symmetry.space_group_name_H-M   'P 1'
#
loop_
_entity.id
_entity.type
_entity.pdbx_description
1 polymer ?
#
loop_
_entity_poly.entity_id
_entity_poly.type
_entity_poly.pdbx_seq_one_letter_code
_entity_poly.pdbx_strand_id
1 'polypeptide(L)'
;SFAGRTVIPFLAIFGVGAVPASDTSANGVVIPNDHPLIHYHGRWDSSPGTWWAGSGFKLHVEDLSSLKLNLGRHTTSPLASVGVSVDYEPFYTVNVTEGSNEIPLSAPTLAGKRSRKPRSSVVRINVEGWQNNRINLESIVLNKGANLLSYTPSKLAFQFIGDSLSAGQYLPSGVDQAWPFLTGEYFKAEHNINAQPGAALKDIVSYGNQHGVSYQYFRTEDTGYYDTTDHNYTTPWNFLRDRPPPTHVVVHIGANDASQNVTADDFVQTFTTFLGRLRGLYPVQPFFVFTPWGWPSADGSISYYYEGQYERIVKERHLVGDKNTFLVNTTGWVAWEDVFPDNQHPNVPGHQKIAGLFERWLGEWGLQPEVQ
;
A
#
# COMPACT_ATOMS: atom_id res chain seq x y z
N SER A 1 -48.16 -83.43 -5.63
CA SER A 1 -48.16 -82.27 -4.72
C SER A 1 -47.48 -81.11 -5.44
N PHE A 2 -48.24 -80.05 -5.75
CA PHE A 2 -47.81 -78.72 -6.27
C PHE A 2 -47.00 -78.68 -7.58
N ALA A 3 -47.10 -77.71 -8.48
CA ALA A 3 -47.93 -76.52 -8.63
C ALA A 3 -47.81 -76.07 -10.10
N GLY A 4 -48.89 -75.52 -10.67
CA GLY A 4 -48.81 -74.71 -11.88
C GLY A 4 -48.28 -73.31 -11.56
N ARG A 5 -47.51 -72.72 -12.47
CA ARG A 5 -47.22 -71.29 -12.49
C ARG A 5 -47.29 -70.77 -13.92
N THR A 6 -48.35 -70.00 -14.17
CA THR A 6 -48.54 -69.14 -15.34
C THR A 6 -47.75 -67.85 -15.12
N VAL A 7 -47.00 -67.43 -16.13
CA VAL A 7 -46.19 -66.20 -16.15
C VAL A 7 -47.07 -65.02 -16.57
N ILE A 8 -47.05 -63.94 -15.79
CA ILE A 8 -47.61 -62.62 -16.16
C ILE A 8 -46.41 -61.66 -16.24
N PRO A 9 -46.22 -60.88 -17.32
CA PRO A 9 -45.17 -59.87 -17.36
C PRO A 9 -45.64 -58.62 -16.61
N PHE A 10 -44.83 -58.17 -15.65
CA PHE A 10 -44.98 -56.85 -15.02
C PHE A 10 -44.40 -55.78 -15.96
N LEU A 11 -45.24 -54.82 -16.32
CA LEU A 11 -44.87 -53.60 -17.02
C LEU A 11 -44.19 -52.66 -16.02
N ALA A 12 -42.88 -52.45 -16.15
CA ALA A 12 -42.15 -51.47 -15.36
C ALA A 12 -42.36 -50.07 -15.95
N ILE A 13 -43.12 -49.23 -15.26
CA ILE A 13 -43.25 -47.80 -15.56
C ILE A 13 -41.98 -47.12 -15.05
N PHE A 14 -41.08 -46.73 -15.95
CA PHE A 14 -39.98 -45.82 -15.63
C PHE A 14 -40.58 -44.43 -15.35
N GLY A 15 -40.71 -44.09 -14.07
CA GLY A 15 -40.94 -42.72 -13.65
C GLY A 15 -39.74 -41.87 -14.07
N VAL A 16 -39.95 -40.92 -14.98
CA VAL A 16 -38.99 -39.86 -15.27
C VAL A 16 -38.94 -38.98 -14.02
N GLY A 17 -38.01 -39.28 -13.12
CA GLY A 17 -37.68 -38.39 -12.02
C GLY A 17 -37.20 -37.08 -12.62
N ALA A 18 -37.94 -36.00 -12.38
CA ALA A 18 -37.46 -34.65 -12.65
C ALA A 18 -36.17 -34.47 -11.87
N VAL A 19 -35.06 -34.36 -12.61
CA VAL A 19 -33.78 -33.91 -12.06
C VAL A 19 -34.07 -32.54 -11.45
N PRO A 20 -33.77 -32.30 -10.16
CA PRO A 20 -33.88 -30.96 -9.62
C PRO A 20 -32.99 -30.07 -10.49
N ALA A 21 -33.60 -29.06 -11.11
CA ALA A 21 -32.86 -28.04 -11.82
C ALA A 21 -31.77 -27.55 -10.88
N SER A 22 -30.51 -27.77 -11.26
CA SER A 22 -29.41 -27.05 -10.65
C SER A 22 -29.76 -25.59 -10.76
N ASP A 23 -29.89 -24.94 -9.60
CA ASP A 23 -30.19 -23.53 -9.50
C ASP A 23 -29.04 -22.77 -10.17
N THR A 24 -29.20 -22.50 -11.46
CA THR A 24 -28.24 -21.78 -12.31
C THR A 24 -28.43 -20.27 -12.15
N SER A 25 -28.94 -19.82 -11.00
CA SER A 25 -29.40 -18.44 -10.80
C SER A 25 -28.58 -17.65 -9.77
N ALA A 26 -27.24 -17.63 -9.87
CA ALA A 26 -26.42 -16.77 -9.00
C ALA A 26 -25.12 -16.23 -9.64
N ASN A 27 -25.12 -15.89 -10.93
CA ASN A 27 -23.93 -15.24 -11.50
C ASN A 27 -23.81 -13.81 -10.95
N GLY A 28 -22.80 -13.58 -10.12
CA GLY A 28 -22.38 -12.25 -9.68
C GLY A 28 -21.89 -11.38 -10.84
N VAL A 29 -21.68 -10.08 -10.60
CA VAL A 29 -21.14 -9.16 -11.60
C VAL A 29 -19.62 -9.30 -11.61
N VAL A 30 -19.06 -9.78 -12.72
CA VAL A 30 -17.61 -9.93 -12.90
C VAL A 30 -17.04 -8.66 -13.51
N ILE A 31 -16.06 -8.06 -12.84
CA ILE A 31 -15.35 -6.85 -13.25
C ILE A 31 -13.90 -7.27 -13.59
N PRO A 32 -13.45 -7.11 -14.84
CA PRO A 32 -12.05 -7.40 -15.20
C PRO A 32 -11.10 -6.38 -14.57
N ASN A 33 -9.85 -6.76 -14.35
CA ASN A 33 -8.86 -5.89 -13.71
C ASN A 33 -8.53 -4.61 -14.51
N ASP A 34 -8.86 -4.55 -15.80
CA ASP A 34 -8.65 -3.37 -16.64
C ASP A 34 -9.89 -2.44 -16.69
N HIS A 35 -10.92 -2.74 -15.92
CA HIS A 35 -12.16 -1.97 -15.93
C HIS A 35 -11.90 -0.51 -15.49
N PRO A 36 -12.35 0.50 -16.26
CA PRO A 36 -11.95 1.90 -16.06
C PRO A 36 -12.50 2.55 -14.78
N LEU A 37 -13.48 1.91 -14.12
CA LEU A 37 -14.05 2.36 -12.85
C LEU A 37 -13.34 1.78 -11.62
N ILE A 38 -12.33 0.93 -11.79
CA ILE A 38 -11.42 0.56 -10.69
C ILE A 38 -10.41 1.69 -10.53
N HIS A 39 -10.33 2.26 -9.33
CA HIS A 39 -9.35 3.29 -9.03
C HIS A 39 -8.11 2.67 -8.41
N TYR A 40 -7.07 2.47 -9.21
CA TYR A 40 -5.78 1.95 -8.77
C TYR A 40 -4.90 3.03 -8.13
N HIS A 41 -4.20 2.66 -7.06
CA HIS A 41 -3.13 3.45 -6.43
C HIS A 41 -1.89 2.57 -6.19
N GLY A 42 -0.75 3.21 -5.94
CA GLY A 42 0.56 2.55 -5.94
C GLY A 42 0.96 2.02 -7.32
N ARG A 43 1.93 1.09 -7.35
CA ARG A 43 2.52 0.63 -8.61
C ARG A 43 2.08 -0.79 -8.96
N TRP A 44 1.44 -0.86 -10.11
CA TRP A 44 0.96 -2.07 -10.74
C TRP A 44 1.71 -2.29 -12.05
N ASP A 45 2.12 -3.51 -12.38
CA ASP A 45 2.66 -3.83 -13.70
C ASP A 45 1.55 -4.14 -14.73
N SER A 46 1.95 -4.62 -15.92
CA SER A 46 1.03 -5.08 -16.97
C SER A 46 0.45 -6.48 -16.71
N SER A 47 1.04 -7.25 -15.81
CA SER A 47 0.64 -8.59 -15.38
C SER A 47 -0.15 -8.50 -14.07
N PRO A 48 -1.19 -7.65 -14.06
CA PRO A 48 -1.71 -6.83 -12.94
C PRO A 48 -1.19 -7.19 -11.53
N GLY A 49 0.12 -7.05 -11.34
CA GLY A 49 0.82 -7.35 -10.08
C GLY A 49 1.19 -6.06 -9.34
N THR A 50 0.98 -6.03 -8.02
CA THR A 50 1.46 -4.95 -7.14
C THR A 50 2.93 -5.14 -6.79
N TRP A 51 3.66 -4.03 -6.65
CA TRP A 51 5.09 -4.10 -6.29
C TRP A 51 5.46 -3.41 -4.98
N TRP A 52 4.81 -2.33 -4.59
CA TRP A 52 5.18 -1.59 -3.37
C TRP A 52 4.11 -1.76 -2.29
N ALA A 53 4.53 -1.79 -1.02
CA ALA A 53 3.61 -1.76 0.12
C ALA A 53 2.62 -0.59 -0.02
N GLY A 54 1.35 -0.85 0.31
CA GLY A 54 0.28 0.13 0.18
C GLY A 54 -0.25 0.28 -1.26
N SER A 55 0.30 -0.44 -2.25
CA SER A 55 -0.32 -0.49 -3.59
C SER A 55 -1.66 -1.21 -3.52
N GLY A 56 -2.63 -0.77 -4.30
CA GLY A 56 -3.99 -1.23 -4.09
C GLY A 56 -5.00 -0.64 -5.07
N PHE A 57 -6.26 -0.76 -4.72
CA PHE A 57 -7.35 -0.20 -5.48
C PHE A 57 -8.53 0.19 -4.58
N LYS A 58 -9.39 1.04 -5.14
CA LYS A 58 -10.64 1.47 -4.53
C LYS A 58 -11.80 1.19 -5.47
N LEU A 59 -12.93 0.83 -4.88
CA LEU A 59 -14.19 0.59 -5.58
C LEU A 59 -15.27 1.45 -4.93
N HIS A 60 -16.11 2.06 -5.74
CA HIS A 60 -17.34 2.70 -5.29
C HIS A 60 -18.51 1.91 -5.87
N VAL A 61 -19.27 1.21 -5.03
CA VAL A 61 -20.24 0.22 -5.50
C VAL A 61 -21.62 0.48 -4.90
N GLU A 62 -22.63 0.55 -5.76
CA GLU A 62 -24.04 0.60 -5.36
C GLU A 62 -24.58 -0.82 -5.10
N ASP A 63 -25.45 -0.95 -4.09
CA ASP A 63 -26.13 -2.20 -3.71
C ASP A 63 -25.17 -3.37 -3.42
N LEU A 64 -24.02 -3.06 -2.82
CA LEU A 64 -22.98 -4.04 -2.46
C LEU A 64 -23.40 -4.90 -1.25
N SER A 65 -23.29 -6.22 -1.41
CA SER A 65 -23.52 -7.21 -0.35
C SER A 65 -22.49 -8.33 -0.31
N SER A 66 -21.73 -8.56 -1.38
CA SER A 66 -20.59 -9.49 -1.39
C SER A 66 -19.51 -9.02 -2.36
N LEU A 67 -18.26 -9.28 -2.01
CA LEU A 67 -17.11 -8.99 -2.85
C LEU A 67 -16.13 -10.16 -2.82
N LYS A 68 -15.62 -10.58 -3.99
CA LYS A 68 -14.54 -11.54 -4.11
C LYS A 68 -13.43 -10.99 -5.00
N LEU A 69 -12.18 -11.37 -4.69
CA LEU A 69 -11.02 -11.14 -5.53
C LEU A 69 -10.58 -12.47 -6.14
N ASN A 70 -10.46 -12.52 -7.46
CA ASN A 70 -9.78 -13.61 -8.15
C ASN A 70 -8.34 -13.18 -8.39
N LEU A 71 -7.41 -13.91 -7.77
CA LEU A 71 -6.00 -13.59 -7.77
C LEU A 71 -5.22 -14.67 -8.54
N GLY A 72 -4.32 -14.24 -9.42
CA GLY A 72 -3.50 -15.12 -10.24
C GLY A 72 -2.27 -15.65 -9.51
N ARG A 73 -1.57 -16.57 -10.19
CA ARG A 73 -0.41 -17.33 -9.69
C ARG A 73 0.79 -16.50 -9.22
N HIS A 74 0.85 -15.24 -9.59
CA HIS A 74 1.92 -14.34 -9.18
C HIS A 74 1.61 -13.61 -7.85
N THR A 75 0.51 -13.96 -7.20
CA THR A 75 0.22 -13.58 -5.81
C THR A 75 1.19 -14.30 -4.87
N THR A 76 1.66 -13.63 -3.80
CA THR A 76 2.57 -14.24 -2.82
C THR A 76 1.97 -15.54 -2.25
N SER A 77 2.80 -16.57 -2.15
CA SER A 77 2.48 -17.87 -1.56
C SER A 77 3.21 -18.06 -0.22
N PRO A 78 2.58 -18.67 0.81
CA PRO A 78 1.24 -19.28 0.79
C PRO A 78 0.09 -18.27 0.89
N LEU A 79 0.36 -17.02 1.26
CA LEU A 79 -0.63 -15.95 1.34
C LEU A 79 0.02 -14.58 1.15
N ALA A 80 -0.80 -13.59 0.78
CA ALA A 80 -0.54 -12.16 0.92
C ALA A 80 -1.55 -11.56 1.91
N SER A 81 -1.11 -10.64 2.75
CA SER A 81 -2.00 -9.86 3.64
C SER A 81 -2.41 -8.57 2.92
N VAL A 82 -3.71 -8.28 2.92
CA VAL A 82 -4.25 -7.02 2.43
C VAL A 82 -5.04 -6.32 3.53
N GLY A 83 -4.89 -5.01 3.60
CA GLY A 83 -5.74 -4.16 4.41
C GLY A 83 -7.03 -3.88 3.68
N VAL A 84 -8.16 -3.95 4.38
CA VAL A 84 -9.49 -3.64 3.84
C VAL A 84 -10.16 -2.59 4.70
N SER A 85 -10.67 -1.53 4.07
CA SER A 85 -11.52 -0.51 4.69
C SER A 85 -12.82 -0.38 3.90
N VAL A 86 -13.94 -0.39 4.60
CA VAL A 86 -15.28 -0.20 4.02
C VAL A 86 -15.85 1.09 4.57
N ASP A 87 -16.29 1.97 3.67
CA ASP A 87 -16.91 3.26 4.01
C ASP A 87 -16.03 4.13 4.93
N TYR A 88 -14.72 4.08 4.69
CA TYR A 88 -13.69 4.82 5.44
C TYR A 88 -13.60 4.45 6.92
N GLU A 89 -14.19 3.33 7.34
CA GLU A 89 -13.96 2.74 8.65
C GLU A 89 -12.50 2.22 8.77
N PRO A 90 -12.01 1.97 10.00
CA PRO A 90 -10.64 1.49 10.22
C PRO A 90 -10.30 0.26 9.37
N PHE A 91 -9.07 0.22 8.87
CA PHE A 91 -8.55 -0.92 8.13
C PHE A 91 -8.50 -2.18 9.00
N TYR A 92 -8.79 -3.33 8.38
CA TYR A 92 -8.57 -4.66 8.97
C TYR A 92 -7.89 -5.59 7.96
N THR A 93 -7.05 -6.47 8.48
CA THR A 93 -6.29 -7.43 7.68
C THR A 93 -7.16 -8.57 7.17
N VAL A 94 -7.00 -8.90 5.89
CA VAL A 94 -7.54 -10.10 5.24
C VAL A 94 -6.37 -10.82 4.57
N ASN A 95 -6.19 -12.10 4.87
CA ASN A 95 -5.21 -12.93 4.16
C ASN A 95 -5.85 -13.51 2.90
N VAL A 96 -5.17 -13.33 1.77
CA VAL A 96 -5.61 -13.79 0.45
C VAL A 96 -4.54 -14.67 -0.19
N THR A 97 -4.95 -15.56 -1.08
CA THR A 97 -4.07 -16.48 -1.81
C THR A 97 -4.38 -16.45 -3.31
N GLU A 98 -3.60 -17.16 -4.13
CA GLU A 98 -4.04 -17.48 -5.50
C GLU A 98 -5.45 -18.12 -5.49
N GLY A 99 -6.28 -17.78 -6.47
CA GLY A 99 -7.65 -18.25 -6.62
C GLY A 99 -8.71 -17.23 -6.15
N SER A 100 -9.88 -17.74 -5.78
CA SER A 100 -11.03 -16.93 -5.37
C SER A 100 -11.03 -16.66 -3.86
N ASN A 101 -10.97 -15.38 -3.48
CA ASN A 101 -10.91 -14.93 -2.10
C ASN A 101 -12.16 -14.13 -1.75
N GLU A 102 -12.87 -14.48 -0.68
CA GLU A 102 -13.97 -13.65 -0.18
C GLU A 102 -13.42 -12.49 0.65
N ILE A 103 -13.90 -11.28 0.39
CA ILE A 103 -13.55 -10.10 1.18
C ILE A 103 -14.74 -9.77 2.08
N PRO A 104 -14.59 -9.92 3.41
CA PRO A 104 -15.62 -9.49 4.36
C PRO A 104 -15.91 -8.00 4.15
N LEU A 105 -17.19 -7.60 4.22
CA LEU A 105 -17.62 -6.19 4.09
C LEU A 105 -17.93 -5.52 5.44
N SER A 106 -17.48 -6.14 6.51
CA SER A 106 -17.60 -5.63 7.87
C SER A 106 -16.40 -6.10 8.67
N ALA A 107 -15.77 -5.20 9.41
CA ALA A 107 -14.71 -5.60 10.34
C ALA A 107 -15.26 -6.64 11.34
N PRO A 108 -14.50 -7.68 11.71
CA PRO A 108 -14.93 -8.69 12.69
C PRO A 108 -15.39 -8.09 14.02
N THR A 109 -14.86 -6.92 14.38
CA THR A 109 -15.13 -6.18 15.62
C THR A 109 -16.42 -5.35 15.59
N LEU A 110 -17.07 -5.19 14.43
CA LEU A 110 -18.30 -4.41 14.25
C LEU A 110 -19.59 -5.25 14.24
N ALA A 111 -19.49 -6.56 14.53
CA ALA A 111 -20.62 -7.47 14.63
C ALA A 111 -21.59 -7.04 15.74
N GLY A 112 -22.58 -6.20 15.39
CA GLY A 112 -23.64 -5.78 16.32
C GLY A 112 -24.22 -4.38 16.09
N LYS A 113 -23.52 -3.49 15.39
CA LYS A 113 -24.05 -2.15 15.07
C LYS A 113 -24.72 -2.17 13.68
N ARG A 114 -26.02 -2.49 13.64
CA ARG A 114 -26.84 -2.34 12.43
C ARG A 114 -27.14 -0.86 12.19
N SER A 115 -26.23 -0.14 11.52
CA SER A 115 -26.63 1.06 10.78
C SER A 115 -27.38 0.62 9.51
N ARG A 116 -28.29 1.47 9.03
CA ARG A 116 -28.98 1.27 7.75
C ARG A 116 -27.90 1.19 6.67
N LYS A 117 -27.80 0.05 5.95
CA LYS A 117 -26.81 -0.10 4.87
C LYS A 117 -26.90 1.11 3.94
N PRO A 118 -25.80 1.84 3.70
CA PRO A 118 -25.80 2.91 2.73
C PRO A 118 -26.13 2.32 1.34
N ARG A 119 -26.71 3.16 0.46
CA ARG A 119 -27.11 2.73 -0.88
C ARG A 119 -25.88 2.39 -1.75
N SER A 120 -24.75 3.04 -1.48
CA SER A 120 -23.45 2.70 -2.05
C SER A 120 -22.39 2.63 -0.96
N SER A 121 -21.32 1.88 -1.23
CA SER A 121 -20.16 1.77 -0.36
C SER A 121 -18.86 2.02 -1.11
N VAL A 122 -17.86 2.55 -0.40
CA VAL A 122 -16.47 2.63 -0.86
C VAL A 122 -15.66 1.53 -0.19
N VAL A 123 -15.06 0.64 -0.98
CA VAL A 123 -14.15 -0.40 -0.51
C VAL A 123 -12.73 -0.03 -0.93
N ARG A 124 -11.81 0.07 0.03
CA ARG A 124 -10.38 0.35 -0.18
C ARG A 124 -9.59 -0.89 0.19
N ILE A 125 -8.72 -1.34 -0.71
CA ILE A 125 -7.88 -2.53 -0.52
C ILE A 125 -6.43 -2.17 -0.87
N ASN A 126 -5.50 -2.50 0.00
CA ASN A 126 -4.07 -2.22 -0.14
C ASN A 126 -3.25 -3.44 0.30
N VAL A 127 -2.14 -3.70 -0.39
CA VAL A 127 -1.18 -4.72 0.08
C VAL A 127 -0.50 -4.23 1.35
N GLU A 128 -0.71 -4.98 2.43
CA GLU A 128 -0.40 -4.53 3.79
C GLU A 128 1.07 -4.78 4.16
N GLY A 129 1.59 -5.94 3.76
CA GLY A 129 2.93 -6.39 4.11
C GLY A 129 4.03 -5.51 3.49
N TRP A 130 5.05 -5.20 4.29
CA TRP A 130 6.19 -4.35 3.89
C TRP A 130 7.20 -5.04 2.97
N GLN A 131 7.14 -6.37 2.84
CA GLN A 131 8.03 -7.17 1.99
C GLN A 131 7.33 -8.46 1.58
N ASN A 132 7.69 -8.98 0.42
CA ASN A 132 7.16 -10.25 -0.11
C ASN A 132 5.63 -10.34 0.02
N ASN A 133 4.92 -9.28 -0.36
CA ASN A 133 3.47 -9.21 -0.17
C ASN A 133 2.82 -8.56 -1.39
N ARG A 134 2.69 -9.36 -2.45
CA ARG A 134 2.10 -8.93 -3.72
C ARG A 134 0.82 -9.68 -4.02
N ILE A 135 -0.12 -8.98 -4.65
CA ILE A 135 -1.30 -9.58 -5.26
C ILE A 135 -1.21 -9.45 -6.77
N ASN A 136 -1.77 -10.43 -7.48
CA ASN A 136 -1.94 -10.42 -8.92
C ASN A 136 -3.44 -10.43 -9.23
N LEU A 137 -4.05 -9.26 -9.43
CA LEU A 137 -5.51 -9.14 -9.56
C LEU A 137 -5.97 -9.49 -10.98
N GLU A 138 -6.73 -10.58 -11.13
CA GLU A 138 -7.30 -10.97 -12.43
C GLU A 138 -8.72 -10.41 -12.62
N SER A 139 -9.57 -10.50 -11.60
CA SER A 139 -10.92 -9.95 -11.63
C SER A 139 -11.53 -9.77 -10.23
N ILE A 140 -12.59 -8.99 -10.17
CA ILE A 140 -13.40 -8.73 -8.98
C ILE A 140 -14.80 -9.27 -9.24
N VAL A 141 -15.40 -9.97 -8.28
CA VAL A 141 -16.78 -10.45 -8.38
C VAL A 141 -17.64 -9.76 -7.32
N LEU A 142 -18.65 -9.02 -7.77
CA LEU A 142 -19.64 -8.37 -6.92
C LEU A 142 -20.93 -9.21 -6.88
N ASN A 143 -21.79 -8.99 -5.89
CA ASN A 143 -23.12 -9.61 -5.88
C ASN A 143 -23.94 -9.23 -7.10
N LYS A 144 -24.91 -10.08 -7.45
CA LYS A 144 -25.91 -9.78 -8.47
C LYS A 144 -26.65 -8.48 -8.12
N GLY A 145 -26.80 -7.61 -9.11
CA GLY A 145 -27.47 -6.31 -8.97
C GLY A 145 -26.58 -5.19 -8.45
N ALA A 146 -25.36 -5.47 -7.99
CA ALA A 146 -24.40 -4.42 -7.66
C ALA A 146 -23.98 -3.64 -8.92
N ASN A 147 -23.74 -2.35 -8.76
CA ASN A 147 -23.26 -1.49 -9.86
C ASN A 147 -21.97 -0.79 -9.45
N LEU A 148 -20.91 -0.95 -10.24
CA LEU A 148 -19.65 -0.24 -10.03
C LEU A 148 -19.81 1.19 -10.54
N LEU A 149 -19.54 2.16 -9.67
CA LEU A 149 -19.65 3.59 -9.91
C LEU A 149 -18.27 4.23 -10.02
N SER A 150 -18.22 5.46 -10.51
CA SER A 150 -16.99 6.26 -10.50
C SER A 150 -16.58 6.62 -9.07
N TYR A 151 -15.29 6.45 -8.77
CA TYR A 151 -14.65 6.97 -7.57
C TYR A 151 -14.04 8.34 -7.86
N THR A 152 -14.27 9.31 -6.96
CA THR A 152 -13.61 10.62 -7.03
C THR A 152 -12.50 10.64 -5.98
N PRO A 153 -11.23 10.62 -6.38
CA PRO A 153 -10.13 10.68 -5.42
C PRO A 153 -10.03 12.05 -4.75
N SER A 154 -9.34 12.09 -3.62
CA SER A 154 -8.99 13.34 -2.96
C SER A 154 -8.19 14.26 -3.88
N LYS A 155 -8.32 15.58 -3.71
CA LYS A 155 -7.48 16.56 -4.42
C LYS A 155 -6.09 16.67 -3.79
N LEU A 156 -5.97 16.32 -2.52
CA LEU A 156 -4.67 16.17 -1.86
C LEU A 156 -4.12 14.78 -2.13
N ALA A 157 -2.85 14.74 -2.47
CA ALA A 157 -2.13 13.52 -2.80
C ALA A 157 -0.68 13.60 -2.34
N PHE A 158 -0.25 12.67 -1.50
CA PHE A 158 1.13 12.54 -1.03
C PHE A 158 1.87 11.45 -1.81
N GLN A 159 3.11 11.75 -2.17
CA GLN A 159 4.10 10.74 -2.54
C GLN A 159 5.12 10.66 -1.40
N PHE A 160 5.14 9.53 -0.70
CA PHE A 160 6.17 9.22 0.28
C PHE A 160 7.24 8.33 -0.35
N ILE A 161 8.51 8.66 -0.09
CA ILE A 161 9.68 7.96 -0.59
C ILE A 161 10.59 7.68 0.60
N GLY A 162 10.97 6.43 0.82
CA GLY A 162 11.78 6.11 2.00
C GLY A 162 12.29 4.68 2.08
N ASP A 163 12.55 4.27 3.31
CA ASP A 163 13.09 2.96 3.68
C ASP A 163 12.17 2.23 4.69
N SER A 164 12.73 1.29 5.48
CA SER A 164 11.98 0.52 6.48
C SER A 164 11.19 1.36 7.46
N LEU A 165 11.72 2.54 7.80
CA LEU A 165 11.13 3.47 8.75
C LEU A 165 9.82 4.11 8.22
N SER A 166 9.60 4.03 6.91
CA SER A 166 8.37 4.49 6.25
C SER A 166 7.48 3.33 5.76
N ALA A 167 8.02 2.12 5.61
CA ALA A 167 7.31 0.97 5.05
C ALA A 167 6.41 0.20 6.04
N GLY A 168 6.42 0.57 7.33
CA GLY A 168 5.68 -0.14 8.37
C GLY A 168 6.29 -1.48 8.77
N GLN A 169 7.61 -1.62 8.64
CA GLN A 169 8.31 -2.86 8.98
C GLN A 169 8.04 -3.25 10.45
N TYR A 170 7.67 -4.50 10.68
CA TYR A 170 7.34 -5.09 11.99
C TYR A 170 6.01 -4.64 12.62
N LEU A 171 5.27 -3.74 11.98
CA LEU A 171 3.94 -3.40 12.45
C LEU A 171 2.98 -4.58 12.23
N PRO A 172 2.09 -4.88 13.19
CA PRO A 172 1.17 -6.00 13.08
C PRO A 172 0.17 -5.85 11.93
N SER A 173 -0.13 -4.61 11.52
CA SER A 173 -0.90 -4.33 10.29
C SER A 173 -0.08 -3.63 9.21
N GLY A 174 1.24 -3.90 9.18
CA GLY A 174 2.16 -3.42 8.15
C GLY A 174 2.05 -1.92 7.85
N VAL A 175 2.03 -1.59 6.56
CA VAL A 175 2.04 -0.21 6.06
C VAL A 175 0.81 0.60 6.48
N ASP A 176 -0.33 -0.04 6.76
CA ASP A 176 -1.59 0.63 7.12
C ASP A 176 -1.51 1.33 8.49
N GLN A 177 -0.54 0.94 9.32
CA GLN A 177 -0.22 1.58 10.60
C GLN A 177 1.02 2.46 10.52
N ALA A 178 1.68 2.54 9.37
CA ALA A 178 2.89 3.33 9.20
C ALA A 178 2.54 4.83 9.16
N TRP A 179 3.46 5.63 9.68
CA TRP A 179 3.29 7.09 9.76
C TRP A 179 2.95 7.77 8.41
N PRO A 180 3.45 7.32 7.23
CA PRO A 180 3.04 7.91 5.96
C PRO A 180 1.56 7.68 5.67
N PHE A 181 1.07 6.46 5.93
CA PHE A 181 -0.32 6.07 5.73
C PHE A 181 -1.24 6.85 6.67
N LEU A 182 -0.87 6.90 7.97
CA LEU A 182 -1.61 7.65 8.99
C LEU A 182 -1.70 9.15 8.64
N THR A 183 -0.60 9.76 8.19
CA THR A 183 -0.58 11.15 7.73
C THR A 183 -1.53 11.36 6.55
N GLY A 184 -1.51 10.46 5.56
CA GLY A 184 -2.41 10.50 4.41
C GLY A 184 -3.88 10.44 4.84
N GLU A 185 -4.23 9.50 5.72
CA GLU A 185 -5.59 9.37 6.26
C GLU A 185 -6.04 10.61 7.05
N TYR A 186 -5.16 11.21 7.88
CA TYR A 186 -5.47 12.42 8.64
C TYR A 186 -5.88 13.60 7.75
N PHE A 187 -5.10 13.85 6.68
CA PHE A 187 -5.39 14.92 5.72
C PHE A 187 -6.49 14.55 4.71
N LYS A 188 -7.04 13.33 4.81
CA LYS A 188 -7.98 12.75 3.83
C LYS A 188 -7.43 12.82 2.41
N ALA A 189 -6.13 12.56 2.29
CA ALA A 189 -5.37 12.64 1.06
C ALA A 189 -5.18 11.25 0.45
N GLU A 190 -5.10 11.20 -0.88
CA GLU A 190 -4.49 10.06 -1.56
C GLU A 190 -3.02 9.95 -1.14
N HIS A 191 -2.49 8.74 -1.12
CA HIS A 191 -1.09 8.54 -0.76
C HIS A 191 -0.50 7.32 -1.46
N ASN A 192 0.70 7.49 -2.01
CA ASN A 192 1.53 6.41 -2.50
C ASN A 192 2.79 6.33 -1.62
N ILE A 193 3.16 5.12 -1.24
CA ILE A 193 4.33 4.86 -0.38
C ILE A 193 5.32 4.02 -1.18
N ASN A 194 6.37 4.67 -1.67
CA ASN A 194 7.50 4.00 -2.32
C ASN A 194 8.65 3.92 -1.32
N ALA A 195 8.48 3.04 -0.34
CA ALA A 195 9.46 2.78 0.70
C ALA A 195 9.73 1.29 0.81
N GLN A 196 11.00 0.91 0.93
CA GLN A 196 11.39 -0.49 1.03
C GLN A 196 12.34 -0.72 2.21
N PRO A 197 12.06 -1.70 3.08
CA PRO A 197 12.96 -2.09 4.14
C PRO A 197 14.39 -2.37 3.71
N GLY A 198 15.35 -1.80 4.43
CA GLY A 198 16.77 -1.98 4.18
C GLY A 198 17.32 -1.26 2.94
N ALA A 199 16.49 -0.57 2.16
CA ALA A 199 16.95 0.12 0.97
C ALA A 199 17.78 1.36 1.33
N ALA A 200 18.90 1.54 0.64
CA ALA A 200 19.68 2.77 0.66
C ALA A 200 19.15 3.74 -0.41
N LEU A 201 19.44 5.04 -0.27
CA LEU A 201 19.20 5.99 -1.33
C LEU A 201 20.20 5.79 -2.47
N LYS A 202 21.50 5.70 -2.15
CA LYS A 202 22.56 5.41 -3.12
C LYS A 202 22.27 4.09 -3.81
N ASP A 203 22.50 4.04 -5.12
CA ASP A 203 22.30 2.83 -5.90
C ASP A 203 23.39 1.80 -5.59
N ILE A 204 23.16 1.04 -4.53
CA ILE A 204 24.00 -0.04 -4.02
C ILE A 204 23.11 -1.17 -3.54
N VAL A 205 23.68 -2.37 -3.48
CA VAL A 205 23.04 -3.48 -2.78
C VAL A 205 23.01 -3.19 -1.28
N SER A 206 21.85 -3.33 -0.65
CA SER A 206 21.69 -3.06 0.77
C SER A 206 20.60 -3.93 1.40
N TYR A 207 20.96 -4.71 2.43
CA TYR A 207 20.03 -5.48 3.27
C TYR A 207 18.91 -6.20 2.51
N GLY A 208 19.27 -6.91 1.45
CA GLY A 208 18.29 -7.63 0.67
C GLY A 208 17.67 -6.83 -0.48
N ASN A 209 18.26 -5.71 -0.88
CA ASN A 209 17.81 -4.89 -2.01
C ASN A 209 18.87 -4.85 -3.12
N GLN A 210 18.45 -5.03 -4.37
CA GLN A 210 19.34 -5.07 -5.54
C GLN A 210 19.78 -3.67 -5.99
N HIS A 211 18.90 -2.68 -5.80
CA HIS A 211 19.12 -1.29 -6.21
C HIS A 211 18.79 -0.33 -5.07
N GLY A 212 19.37 0.87 -5.14
CA GLY A 212 18.98 1.98 -4.28
C GLY A 212 17.72 2.68 -4.78
N VAL A 213 17.06 3.40 -3.87
CA VAL A 213 15.84 4.16 -4.18
C VAL A 213 16.08 5.23 -5.25
N SER A 214 17.30 5.79 -5.33
CA SER A 214 17.66 6.77 -6.38
C SER A 214 17.58 6.22 -7.81
N TYR A 215 17.67 4.90 -7.98
CA TYR A 215 17.41 4.21 -9.24
C TYR A 215 15.97 3.68 -9.28
N GLN A 216 15.59 2.88 -8.27
CA GLN A 216 14.37 2.08 -8.32
C GLN A 216 13.08 2.90 -8.19
N TYR A 217 13.12 4.11 -7.62
CA TYR A 217 11.96 4.99 -7.62
C TYR A 217 11.45 5.28 -9.05
N PHE A 218 12.28 5.17 -10.07
CA PHE A 218 11.89 5.39 -11.47
C PHE A 218 11.49 4.10 -12.20
N ARG A 219 11.24 3.02 -11.45
CA ARG A 219 10.89 1.68 -11.94
C ARG A 219 9.57 1.22 -11.33
N THR A 220 8.91 0.26 -11.96
CA THR A 220 7.61 -0.23 -11.51
C THR A 220 7.78 -1.09 -10.27
N GLU A 221 8.77 -1.98 -10.31
CA GLU A 221 9.10 -2.96 -9.27
C GLU A 221 9.72 -2.30 -8.04
N ASP A 222 9.65 -2.96 -6.88
CA ASP A 222 10.36 -2.57 -5.67
C ASP A 222 11.87 -2.89 -5.75
N THR A 223 12.63 -2.61 -4.70
CA THR A 223 14.08 -2.87 -4.67
C THR A 223 14.45 -4.27 -4.16
N GLY A 224 13.52 -5.03 -3.60
CA GLY A 224 13.81 -6.24 -2.82
C GLY A 224 14.28 -7.41 -3.69
N TYR A 225 15.22 -8.22 -3.19
CA TYR A 225 15.57 -9.48 -3.83
C TYR A 225 14.36 -10.39 -3.83
N TYR A 226 13.92 -10.73 -5.04
CA TYR A 226 12.86 -11.70 -5.20
C TYR A 226 13.23 -12.68 -6.31
N ASP A 227 13.30 -13.96 -5.96
CA ASP A 227 13.55 -15.05 -6.91
C ASP A 227 12.26 -15.37 -7.68
N THR A 228 11.77 -14.41 -8.46
CA THR A 228 10.69 -14.64 -9.43
C THR A 228 11.06 -14.20 -10.82
N THR A 229 10.45 -14.87 -11.80
CA THR A 229 10.71 -14.63 -13.22
C THR A 229 10.17 -13.29 -13.72
N ASP A 230 9.38 -12.59 -12.92
CA ASP A 230 8.71 -11.34 -13.27
C ASP A 230 9.21 -10.12 -12.47
N HIS A 231 10.21 -10.28 -11.60
CA HIS A 231 10.89 -9.16 -10.95
C HIS A 231 12.26 -8.93 -11.60
N ASN A 232 12.38 -7.90 -12.44
CA ASN A 232 13.62 -7.61 -13.17
C ASN A 232 14.21 -6.23 -12.89
N TYR A 233 13.62 -5.47 -11.96
CA TYR A 233 14.06 -4.14 -11.51
C TYR A 233 14.15 -3.05 -12.61
N THR A 234 13.74 -3.33 -13.84
CA THR A 234 14.11 -2.49 -15.00
C THR A 234 12.92 -1.84 -15.68
N THR A 235 11.69 -2.27 -15.39
CA THR A 235 10.50 -1.74 -16.05
C THR A 235 10.27 -0.28 -15.64
N PRO A 236 10.38 0.70 -16.55
CA PRO A 236 10.17 2.10 -16.19
C PRO A 236 8.75 2.33 -15.64
N TRP A 237 8.62 3.10 -14.57
CA TRP A 237 7.30 3.51 -14.09
C TRP A 237 6.72 4.58 -15.00
N ASN A 238 5.46 4.41 -15.38
CA ASN A 238 4.70 5.45 -16.07
C ASN A 238 4.02 6.37 -15.06
N PHE A 239 4.64 7.49 -14.74
CA PHE A 239 4.13 8.50 -13.78
C PHE A 239 2.76 9.10 -14.17
N LEU A 240 2.29 8.94 -15.41
CA LEU A 240 0.92 9.34 -15.78
C LEU A 240 -0.18 8.47 -15.14
N ARG A 241 0.23 7.34 -14.54
CA ARG A 241 -0.63 6.45 -13.76
C ARG A 241 -0.81 6.91 -12.31
N ASP A 242 0.03 7.82 -11.83
CA ASP A 242 -0.16 8.44 -10.51
C ASP A 242 -1.33 9.43 -10.62
N ARG A 243 -2.53 8.93 -10.31
CA ARG A 243 -3.79 9.68 -10.43
C ARG A 243 -4.53 9.67 -9.10
N PRO A 244 -4.74 10.83 -8.47
CA PRO A 244 -4.27 12.16 -8.88
C PRO A 244 -2.74 12.29 -8.85
N PRO A 245 -2.15 13.22 -9.62
CA PRO A 245 -0.73 13.52 -9.50
C PRO A 245 -0.39 13.98 -8.07
N PRO A 246 0.80 13.65 -7.54
CA PRO A 246 1.21 14.12 -6.23
C PRO A 246 1.12 15.64 -6.11
N THR A 247 0.54 16.08 -5.00
CA THR A 247 0.52 17.49 -4.57
C THR A 247 1.69 17.80 -3.65
N HIS A 248 2.16 16.81 -2.88
CA HIS A 248 3.24 16.93 -1.92
C HIS A 248 4.16 15.72 -2.03
N VAL A 249 5.47 15.94 -1.97
CA VAL A 249 6.47 14.87 -2.02
C VAL A 249 7.26 14.87 -0.72
N VAL A 250 7.34 13.71 -0.08
CA VAL A 250 8.03 13.51 1.19
C VAL A 250 9.15 12.51 0.98
N VAL A 251 10.36 12.86 1.40
CA VAL A 251 11.54 12.01 1.29
C VAL A 251 12.15 11.79 2.67
N HIS A 252 12.07 10.57 3.17
CA HIS A 252 12.64 10.12 4.44
C HIS A 252 13.52 8.90 4.22
N ILE A 253 14.83 9.11 4.05
CA ILE A 253 15.79 8.04 3.74
C ILE A 253 17.19 8.43 4.17
N GLY A 254 18.03 7.44 4.49
CA GLY A 254 19.46 7.62 4.72
C GLY A 254 20.04 6.78 5.87
N ALA A 255 19.19 6.16 6.68
CA ALA A 255 19.64 5.30 7.79
C ALA A 255 20.48 4.11 7.27
N ASN A 256 20.04 3.50 6.16
CA ASN A 256 20.77 2.38 5.54
C ASN A 256 22.04 2.83 4.83
N ASP A 257 22.06 3.98 4.15
CA ASP A 257 23.27 4.56 3.56
C ASP A 257 24.36 4.75 4.62
N ALA A 258 24.00 5.30 5.78
CA ALA A 258 24.92 5.48 6.90
C ALA A 258 25.42 4.13 7.43
N SER A 259 24.52 3.14 7.56
CA SER A 259 24.86 1.79 8.02
C SER A 259 25.74 1.02 7.03
N GLN A 260 25.68 1.38 5.74
CA GLN A 260 26.53 0.86 4.67
C GLN A 260 27.81 1.70 4.44
N ASN A 261 28.14 2.60 5.37
CA ASN A 261 29.33 3.47 5.32
C ASN A 261 29.40 4.38 4.08
N VAL A 262 28.25 4.79 3.51
CA VAL A 262 28.23 5.85 2.49
C VAL A 262 28.67 7.15 3.15
N THR A 263 29.70 7.80 2.59
CA THR A 263 30.22 9.06 3.15
C THR A 263 29.17 10.16 3.10
N ALA A 264 29.29 11.15 4.00
CA ALA A 264 28.37 12.29 4.02
C ALA A 264 28.31 13.04 2.69
N ASP A 265 29.46 13.28 2.04
CA ASP A 265 29.52 13.97 0.75
C ASP A 265 28.88 13.13 -0.38
N ASP A 266 29.13 11.82 -0.43
CA ASP A 266 28.48 10.93 -1.40
C ASP A 266 26.97 10.90 -1.22
N PHE A 267 26.51 10.88 0.03
CA PHE A 267 25.08 10.90 0.36
C PHE A 267 24.45 12.22 -0.09
N VAL A 268 25.04 13.37 0.25
CA VAL A 268 24.57 14.69 -0.18
C VAL A 268 24.49 14.78 -1.70
N GLN A 269 25.53 14.33 -2.41
CA GLN A 269 25.54 14.37 -3.87
C GLN A 269 24.46 13.47 -4.49
N THR A 270 24.27 12.27 -3.95
CA THR A 270 23.23 11.33 -4.37
C THR A 270 21.85 11.94 -4.14
N PHE A 271 21.60 12.48 -2.94
CA PHE A 271 20.32 13.06 -2.56
C PHE A 271 19.98 14.30 -3.39
N THR A 272 20.92 15.22 -3.56
CA THR A 272 20.73 16.43 -4.38
C THR A 272 20.44 16.06 -5.85
N THR A 273 21.12 15.04 -6.39
CA THR A 273 20.86 14.52 -7.74
C THR A 273 19.47 13.90 -7.84
N PHE A 274 19.08 13.11 -6.85
CA PHE A 274 17.76 12.49 -6.78
C PHE A 274 16.64 13.53 -6.73
N LEU A 275 16.74 14.55 -5.85
CA LEU A 275 15.79 15.67 -5.80
C LEU A 275 15.73 16.44 -7.12
N GLY A 276 16.86 16.62 -7.81
CA GLY A 276 16.90 17.21 -9.14
C GLY A 276 16.06 16.42 -10.16
N ARG A 277 16.16 15.09 -10.15
CA ARG A 277 15.35 14.21 -11.00
C ARG A 277 13.87 14.24 -10.61
N LEU A 278 13.55 14.22 -9.32
CA LEU A 278 12.17 14.37 -8.82
C LEU A 278 11.55 15.71 -9.26
N ARG A 279 12.31 16.81 -9.21
CA ARG A 279 11.84 18.13 -9.66
C ARG A 279 11.49 18.16 -11.15
N GLY A 280 12.12 17.29 -11.96
CA GLY A 280 11.73 17.10 -13.36
C GLY A 280 10.35 16.44 -13.54
N LEU A 281 9.92 15.61 -12.58
CA LEU A 281 8.59 14.97 -12.55
C LEU A 281 7.54 15.84 -11.86
N TYR A 282 7.97 16.56 -10.81
CA TYR A 282 7.12 17.36 -9.93
C TYR A 282 7.64 18.81 -9.87
N PRO A 283 7.39 19.62 -10.91
CA PRO A 283 8.06 20.91 -11.09
C PRO A 283 7.71 21.96 -10.04
N VAL A 284 6.53 21.85 -9.41
CA VAL A 284 5.98 22.90 -8.54
C VAL A 284 5.62 22.40 -7.15
N GLN A 285 5.56 21.09 -6.91
CA GLN A 285 5.13 20.51 -5.65
C GLN A 285 6.11 20.84 -4.50
N PRO A 286 5.65 21.13 -3.28
CA PRO A 286 6.52 21.20 -2.11
C PRO A 286 7.20 19.85 -1.87
N PHE A 287 8.52 19.90 -1.65
CA PHE A 287 9.32 18.76 -1.22
C PHE A 287 9.62 18.88 0.27
N PHE A 288 9.29 17.84 1.04
CA PHE A 288 9.57 17.75 2.45
C PHE A 288 10.70 16.74 2.67
N VAL A 289 11.90 17.25 2.94
CA VAL A 289 13.11 16.45 3.20
C VAL A 289 13.19 16.22 4.70
N PHE A 290 13.02 14.96 5.11
CA PHE A 290 13.11 14.59 6.51
C PHE A 290 14.53 14.25 6.89
N THR A 291 14.96 14.69 8.08
CA THR A 291 16.05 14.00 8.78
C THR A 291 15.52 12.65 9.27
N PRO A 292 16.28 11.55 9.15
CA PRO A 292 15.97 10.34 9.90
C PRO A 292 16.09 10.62 11.39
N TRP A 293 15.12 10.16 12.19
CA TRP A 293 15.01 10.46 13.63
C TRP A 293 16.10 9.83 14.51
N GLY A 294 17.01 9.05 13.92
CA GLY A 294 18.15 8.47 14.62
C GLY A 294 17.88 7.10 15.22
N TRP A 295 18.83 6.65 16.03
CA TRP A 295 18.88 5.35 16.69
C TRP A 295 18.78 5.55 18.21
N PRO A 296 17.56 5.52 18.79
CA PRO A 296 17.35 5.72 20.21
C PRO A 296 17.85 4.52 21.03
N SER A 297 18.47 4.79 22.16
CA SER A 297 19.01 3.77 23.07
C SER A 297 18.28 3.77 24.41
N ALA A 298 18.31 2.63 25.10
CA ALA A 298 17.64 2.45 26.40
C ALA A 298 18.16 3.38 27.51
N ASP A 299 19.37 3.94 27.36
CA ASP A 299 19.95 4.93 28.28
C ASP A 299 19.48 6.37 28.00
N GLY A 300 18.60 6.56 27.01
CA GLY A 300 18.07 7.87 26.60
C GLY A 300 18.93 8.61 25.58
N SER A 301 20.09 8.07 25.20
CA SER A 301 20.90 8.65 24.12
C SER A 301 20.30 8.36 22.74
N ILE A 302 20.50 9.26 21.79
CA ILE A 302 20.06 9.11 20.40
C ILE A 302 21.22 9.45 19.48
N SER A 303 21.58 8.51 18.61
CA SER A 303 22.59 8.75 17.56
C SER A 303 21.89 9.15 16.27
N TYR A 304 22.23 10.32 15.72
CA TYR A 304 21.63 10.83 14.48
C TYR A 304 22.49 10.51 13.26
N TYR A 305 21.82 10.35 12.12
CA TYR A 305 22.46 10.07 10.84
C TYR A 305 22.74 11.38 10.09
N TYR A 306 23.94 11.49 9.51
CA TYR A 306 24.33 12.60 8.64
C TYR A 306 24.01 13.99 9.22
N GLU A 307 24.44 14.25 10.45
CA GLU A 307 24.19 15.53 11.14
C GLU A 307 24.61 16.74 10.27
N GLY A 308 23.69 17.70 10.10
CA GLY A 308 23.86 18.90 9.29
C GLY A 308 23.78 18.71 7.77
N GLN A 309 23.70 17.47 7.27
CA GLN A 309 23.75 17.22 5.82
C GLN A 309 22.39 17.42 5.14
N TYR A 310 21.28 17.17 5.82
CA TYR A 310 19.95 17.44 5.26
C TYR A 310 19.69 18.95 5.13
N GLU A 311 20.13 19.74 6.12
CA GLU A 311 20.17 21.20 6.06
C GLU A 311 20.99 21.68 4.87
N ARG A 312 22.17 21.06 4.65
CA ARG A 312 23.03 21.34 3.49
C ARG A 312 22.30 21.03 2.17
N ILE A 313 21.66 19.86 2.04
CA ILE A 313 20.92 19.47 0.84
C ILE A 313 19.82 20.51 0.52
N VAL A 314 19.00 20.87 1.52
CA VAL A 314 17.93 21.87 1.34
C VAL A 314 18.51 23.25 0.97
N LYS A 315 19.60 23.66 1.62
CA LYS A 315 20.31 24.90 1.29
C LYS A 315 20.85 24.90 -0.14
N GLU A 316 21.43 23.79 -0.60
CA GLU A 316 21.92 23.63 -1.98
C GLU A 316 20.78 23.74 -3.00
N ARG A 317 19.61 23.12 -2.74
CA ARG A 317 18.39 23.31 -3.56
C ARG A 317 17.98 24.78 -3.62
N HIS A 318 17.98 25.45 -2.48
CA HIS A 318 17.62 26.86 -2.39
C HIS A 318 18.59 27.78 -3.14
N LEU A 319 19.89 27.45 -3.20
CA LEU A 319 20.90 28.22 -3.93
C LEU A 319 20.71 28.16 -5.45
N VAL A 320 20.16 27.07 -5.97
CA VAL A 320 19.80 26.91 -7.39
C VAL A 320 18.36 27.37 -7.70
N GLY A 321 17.70 28.04 -6.76
CA GLY A 321 16.37 28.66 -6.96
C GLY A 321 15.17 27.78 -6.56
N ASP A 322 15.39 26.53 -6.16
CA ASP A 322 14.30 25.65 -5.69
C ASP A 322 13.96 25.96 -4.24
N LYS A 323 13.14 27.01 -4.03
CA LYS A 323 12.68 27.43 -2.71
C LYS A 323 11.53 26.59 -2.16
N ASN A 324 10.92 25.73 -2.99
CA ASN A 324 9.79 24.88 -2.58
C ASN A 324 10.27 23.50 -2.09
N THR A 325 11.38 23.52 -1.35
CA THR A 325 11.98 22.36 -0.69
C THR A 325 12.20 22.75 0.77
N PHE A 326 11.65 21.99 1.71
CA PHE A 326 11.68 22.31 3.13
C PHE A 326 12.33 21.18 3.91
N LEU A 327 13.03 21.56 4.96
CA LEU A 327 13.54 20.61 5.93
C LEU A 327 12.44 20.32 6.97
N VAL A 328 12.15 19.05 7.17
CA VAL A 328 11.39 18.56 8.32
C VAL A 328 12.42 17.95 9.28
N ASN A 329 12.83 18.74 10.25
CA ASN A 329 13.78 18.29 11.27
C ASN A 329 13.04 17.47 12.34
N THR A 330 13.40 16.19 12.42
CA THR A 330 12.81 15.20 13.31
C THR A 330 13.64 14.91 14.56
N THR A 331 14.72 15.66 14.80
CA THR A 331 15.53 15.55 16.02
C THR A 331 14.63 15.62 17.25
N GLY A 332 14.72 14.60 18.11
CA GLY A 332 13.92 14.47 19.34
C GLY A 332 12.48 14.00 19.14
N TRP A 333 12.05 13.64 17.93
CA TRP A 333 10.69 13.12 17.70
C TRP A 333 10.48 11.73 18.26
N VAL A 334 11.50 10.86 18.17
CA VAL A 334 11.43 9.44 18.53
C VAL A 334 12.38 9.16 19.69
N ALA A 335 11.87 8.51 20.72
CA ALA A 335 12.60 8.06 21.90
C ALA A 335 12.50 6.53 22.05
N TRP A 336 13.12 5.98 23.09
CA TRP A 336 13.21 4.53 23.29
C TRP A 336 11.83 3.85 23.42
N GLU A 337 10.88 4.51 24.06
CA GLU A 337 9.50 4.02 24.22
C GLU A 337 8.71 3.97 22.90
N ASP A 338 9.16 4.69 21.88
CA ASP A 338 8.48 4.78 20.58
C ASP A 338 8.94 3.67 19.62
N VAL A 339 9.91 2.84 20.00
CA VAL A 339 10.47 1.79 19.13
C VAL A 339 10.29 0.39 19.72
N PHE A 340 10.45 -0.63 18.88
CA PHE A 340 10.60 -2.00 19.37
C PHE A 340 12.02 -2.17 19.95
N PRO A 341 12.18 -2.64 21.20
CA PRO A 341 13.51 -2.79 21.82
C PRO A 341 14.50 -3.64 21.02
N ASP A 342 14.01 -4.65 20.30
CA ASP A 342 14.86 -5.64 19.62
C ASP A 342 15.40 -5.19 18.26
N ASN A 343 14.77 -4.19 17.63
CA ASN A 343 15.11 -3.79 16.26
C ASN A 343 15.09 -2.27 16.02
N GLN A 344 14.62 -1.52 17.01
CA GLN A 344 14.57 -0.06 17.04
C GLN A 344 13.78 0.62 15.91
N HIS A 345 12.98 -0.15 15.17
CA HIS A 345 11.97 0.43 14.29
C HIS A 345 10.83 0.99 15.15
N PRO A 346 10.15 2.05 14.72
CA PRO A 346 9.03 2.58 15.48
C PRO A 346 7.95 1.51 15.68
N ASN A 347 7.44 1.43 16.90
CA ASN A 347 6.31 0.58 17.23
C ASN A 347 5.00 1.29 16.84
N VAL A 348 3.84 0.65 17.08
CA VAL A 348 2.54 1.23 16.72
C VAL A 348 2.34 2.64 17.34
N PRO A 349 2.49 2.84 18.67
CA PRO A 349 2.48 4.19 19.25
C PRO A 349 3.51 5.15 18.66
N GLY A 350 4.72 4.68 18.35
CA GLY A 350 5.77 5.49 17.74
C GLY A 350 5.39 6.02 16.36
N HIS A 351 4.83 5.17 15.49
CA HIS A 351 4.32 5.62 14.19
C HIS A 351 3.18 6.63 14.33
N GLN A 352 2.27 6.46 15.30
CA GLN A 352 1.22 7.43 15.59
C GLN A 352 1.79 8.77 16.07
N LYS A 353 2.81 8.74 16.93
CA LYS A 353 3.51 9.95 17.40
C LYS A 353 4.18 10.68 16.26
N ILE A 354 4.91 9.97 15.39
CA ILE A 354 5.59 10.54 14.22
C ILE A 354 4.56 11.18 13.27
N ALA A 355 3.46 10.49 12.97
CA ALA A 355 2.38 11.03 12.17
C ALA A 355 1.81 12.31 12.79
N GLY A 356 1.44 12.29 14.08
CA GLY A 356 0.87 13.47 14.76
C GLY A 356 1.83 14.68 14.84
N LEU A 357 3.14 14.44 14.94
CA LEU A 357 4.14 15.51 14.87
C LEU A 357 4.25 16.09 13.45
N PHE A 358 4.23 15.24 12.42
CA PHE A 358 4.26 15.72 11.04
C PHE A 358 2.97 16.40 10.62
N GLU A 359 1.81 15.90 11.06
CA GLU A 359 0.50 16.54 10.87
C GLU A 359 0.50 17.96 11.44
N ARG A 360 1.03 18.14 12.66
CA ARG A 360 1.19 19.47 13.25
C ARG A 360 2.13 20.34 12.43
N TRP A 361 3.28 19.81 12.03
CA TRP A 361 4.25 20.53 11.20
C TRP A 361 3.63 21.00 9.88
N LEU A 362 2.87 20.14 9.21
CA LEU A 362 2.15 20.46 7.96
C LEU A 362 1.04 21.50 8.20
N GLY A 363 0.32 21.41 9.32
CA GLY A 363 -0.66 22.40 9.72
C GLY A 363 -0.06 23.79 9.94
N GLU A 364 1.10 23.85 10.61
CA GLU A 364 1.88 25.08 10.82
C GLU A 364 2.46 25.62 9.50
N TRP A 365 2.88 24.73 8.60
CA TRP A 365 3.31 25.08 7.24
C TRP A 365 2.15 25.65 6.39
N GLY A 366 0.90 25.33 6.74
CA GLY A 366 -0.31 25.89 6.14
C GLY A 366 -1.19 24.88 5.38
N LEU A 367 -0.88 23.58 5.44
CA LEU A 367 -1.74 22.55 4.87
C LEU A 367 -2.97 22.33 5.74
N GLN A 368 -4.13 22.11 5.11
CA GLN A 368 -5.38 21.79 5.79
C GLN A 368 -5.93 20.46 5.23
N PRO A 369 -6.59 19.63 6.05
CA PRO A 369 -7.29 18.44 5.56
C PRO A 369 -8.37 18.80 4.54
N GLU A 370 -8.63 17.91 3.57
CA GLU A 370 -9.74 18.10 2.64
C GLU A 370 -11.10 18.07 3.37
N VAL A 371 -12.02 18.92 2.91
CA VAL A 371 -13.41 18.88 3.36
C VAL A 371 -14.09 17.74 2.61
N GLN A 372 -14.59 16.74 3.33
CA GLN A 372 -15.41 15.67 2.76
C GLN A 372 -16.88 16.07 2.73
#